data_AF-A0A3R6HLS2-F1
#
_entry.id   AF-A0A3R6HLS2-F1
#
_cell.length_a   1.000
_cell.length_b   1.000
_cell.length_c   1.000
_cell.angle_alpha   90.00
_cell.angle_beta   90.00
_cell.angle_gamma   90.00
#
_symmetry.space_group_name_H-M   'P 1'
#
loop_
_entity.id
_entity.type
_entity.pdbx_description
1 polymer ?
#
loop_
_entity_poly.entity_id
_entity_poly.type
_entity_poly.pdbx_seq_one_letter_code
_entity_poly.pdbx_strand_id
1 'polypeptide(L)'
;MQVLTSAFCRELFTSLGFAYDDIRHCDLDALQGYIAIECARSHRAGMTPHFMAPRRKSDSLCCKMKPEGGLEKAYIKIDCLDQWNGREAISFNSDGFIGFCGWADTQNSQPFLNAFRRWLTEYMLERSR
;
A
#
# COMPACT_ATOMS: atom_id res chain seq x y z
N MET A 1 18.22 3.23 7.74
CA MET A 1 17.13 2.66 6.92
C MET A 1 17.56 2.67 5.48
N GLN A 2 17.33 1.58 4.75
CA GLN A 2 17.47 1.59 3.30
C GLN A 2 16.36 2.47 2.71
N VAL A 3 16.72 3.41 1.84
CA VAL A 3 15.74 4.20 1.09
C VAL A 3 15.18 3.31 -0.01
N LEU A 4 13.89 3.04 0.05
CA LEU A 4 13.18 2.29 -0.97
C LEU A 4 12.68 3.22 -2.08
N THR A 5 12.52 2.67 -3.27
CA THR A 5 11.91 3.37 -4.41
C THR A 5 10.66 2.62 -4.87
N SER A 6 9.76 3.34 -5.54
CA SER A 6 8.58 2.74 -6.16
C SER A 6 8.95 1.72 -7.24
N ALA A 7 10.07 1.93 -7.95
CA ALA A 7 10.59 0.98 -8.94
C ALA A 7 10.99 -0.34 -8.26
N PHE A 8 11.76 -0.27 -7.18
CA PHE A 8 12.13 -1.45 -6.40
C PHE A 8 10.90 -2.23 -5.91
N CYS A 9 9.86 -1.56 -5.41
CA CYS A 9 8.65 -2.25 -4.92
C CYS A 9 7.90 -2.99 -6.05
N ARG A 10 7.82 -2.38 -7.25
CA ARG A 10 7.23 -3.05 -8.42
C ARG A 10 8.07 -4.24 -8.89
N GLU A 11 9.38 -4.09 -8.96
CA GLU A 11 10.30 -5.19 -9.30
C GLU A 11 10.24 -6.32 -8.27
N LEU A 12 10.09 -5.99 -6.99
CA LEU A 12 9.93 -6.98 -5.94
C LEU A 12 8.62 -7.78 -6.13
N PHE A 13 7.52 -7.10 -6.45
CA PHE A 13 6.24 -7.75 -6.71
C PHE A 13 6.37 -8.81 -7.81
N THR A 14 6.96 -8.45 -8.95
CA THR A 14 7.11 -9.35 -10.09
C THR A 14 8.18 -10.43 -9.87
N SER A 15 9.30 -10.10 -9.24
CA SER A 15 10.39 -11.07 -8.98
C SER A 15 10.00 -12.15 -7.96
N LEU A 16 9.05 -11.87 -7.07
CA LEU A 16 8.44 -12.87 -6.20
C LEU A 16 7.36 -13.71 -6.89
N GLY A 17 7.08 -13.45 -8.18
CA GLY A 17 6.11 -14.20 -8.96
C GLY A 17 4.66 -13.79 -8.76
N PHE A 18 4.39 -12.67 -8.08
CA PHE A 18 3.03 -12.20 -7.85
C PHE A 18 2.48 -11.44 -9.06
N ALA A 19 1.19 -11.66 -9.30
CA ALA A 19 0.34 -10.92 -10.22
C ALA A 19 -0.94 -10.47 -9.50
N TYR A 20 -1.73 -9.63 -10.17
CA TYR A 20 -3.02 -9.21 -9.62
C TYR A 20 -3.97 -10.40 -9.38
N ASP A 21 -3.81 -11.47 -10.15
CA ASP A 21 -4.59 -12.70 -10.02
C ASP A 21 -4.33 -13.45 -8.71
N ASP A 22 -3.27 -13.11 -7.98
CA ASP A 22 -2.95 -13.69 -6.67
C ASP A 22 -3.59 -12.91 -5.51
N ILE A 23 -4.01 -11.68 -5.75
CA ILE A 23 -4.53 -10.77 -4.72
C ILE A 23 -6.02 -11.05 -4.48
N ARG A 24 -6.43 -11.13 -3.22
CA ARG A 24 -7.80 -11.26 -2.72
C ARG A 24 -8.15 -10.06 -1.83
N HIS A 25 -9.44 -9.92 -1.49
CA HIS A 25 -9.90 -8.81 -0.66
C HIS A 25 -9.18 -8.75 0.70
N CYS A 26 -9.07 -9.89 1.40
CA CYS A 26 -8.39 -9.97 2.69
C CYS A 26 -6.91 -9.57 2.62
N ASP A 27 -6.26 -9.76 1.47
CA ASP A 27 -4.86 -9.39 1.29
C ASP A 27 -4.71 -7.86 1.25
N LEU A 28 -5.71 -7.14 0.72
CA LEU A 28 -5.75 -5.67 0.74
C LEU A 28 -6.04 -5.12 2.15
N ASP A 29 -6.84 -5.84 2.94
CA ASP A 29 -7.05 -5.52 4.35
C ASP A 29 -5.74 -5.68 5.15
N ALA A 30 -4.99 -6.75 4.89
CA ALA A 30 -3.66 -6.94 5.45
C ALA A 30 -2.70 -5.80 5.04
N LEU A 31 -2.68 -5.42 3.75
CA LEU A 31 -1.85 -4.31 3.26
C LEU A 31 -2.19 -2.99 3.97
N GLN A 32 -3.47 -2.67 4.18
CA GLN A 32 -3.87 -1.51 5.00
C GLN A 32 -3.32 -1.58 6.42
N GLY A 33 -3.32 -2.78 7.03
CA GLY A 33 -2.70 -3.01 8.34
C GLY A 33 -1.19 -2.73 8.34
N TYR A 34 -0.46 -3.22 7.34
CA TYR A 34 0.98 -2.92 7.19
C TYR A 34 1.24 -1.43 7.00
N ILE A 35 0.41 -0.74 6.21
CA ILE A 35 0.50 0.72 6.03
C ILE A 35 0.31 1.43 7.38
N ALA A 36 -0.73 1.07 8.15
CA ALA A 36 -0.98 1.67 9.45
C ALA A 36 0.21 1.48 10.41
N ILE A 37 0.80 0.28 10.44
CA ILE A 37 1.98 -0.02 11.27
C ILE A 37 3.18 0.84 10.87
N GLU A 38 3.51 0.91 9.58
CA GLU A 38 4.68 1.66 9.11
C GLU A 38 4.50 3.18 9.25
N CYS A 39 3.30 3.71 8.99
CA CYS A 39 2.98 5.11 9.26
C CYS A 39 3.15 5.45 10.75
N ALA A 40 2.63 4.60 11.65
CA ALA A 40 2.78 4.80 13.09
C ALA A 40 4.25 4.74 13.55
N ARG A 41 5.04 3.81 13.01
CA ARG A 41 6.49 3.71 13.28
C ARG A 41 7.24 4.95 12.82
N SER A 42 6.99 5.40 11.59
CA SER A 42 7.64 6.56 11.00
C SER A 42 7.30 7.85 11.76
N HIS A 43 6.03 8.03 12.12
CA HIS A 43 5.59 9.17 12.94
C HIS A 43 6.23 9.15 14.33
N ARG A 44 6.23 8.00 15.02
CA ARG A 44 6.89 7.84 16.33
C ARG A 44 8.38 8.17 16.28
N ALA A 45 9.04 7.90 15.15
CA ALA A 45 10.44 8.24 14.92
C ALA A 45 10.67 9.70 14.52
N GLY A 46 9.63 10.52 14.40
CA GLY A 46 9.72 11.93 13.97
C GLY A 46 10.04 12.12 12.48
N MET A 47 9.89 11.07 11.67
CA MET A 47 10.29 11.08 10.25
C MET A 47 9.17 11.56 9.32
N THR A 48 7.91 11.37 9.69
CA THR A 48 6.78 11.80 8.85
C THR A 48 5.68 12.43 9.70
N PRO A 49 4.78 13.22 9.08
CA PRO A 49 3.51 13.59 9.70
C PRO A 49 2.72 12.36 10.14
N HIS A 50 1.66 12.60 10.90
CA HIS A 50 0.78 11.55 11.38
C HIS A 50 -0.18 11.11 10.28
N PHE A 51 0.27 10.15 9.47
CA PHE A 51 -0.55 9.47 8.46
C PHE A 51 -1.38 8.36 9.09
N MET A 52 -2.67 8.30 8.74
CA MET A 52 -3.64 7.38 9.34
C MET A 52 -4.67 6.88 8.33
N ALA A 53 -5.26 5.72 8.62
CA ALA A 53 -6.34 5.18 7.79
C ALA A 53 -7.48 6.21 7.63
N PRO A 54 -8.13 6.28 6.45
CA PRO A 54 -9.16 7.27 6.20
C PRO A 54 -10.32 7.16 7.18
N ARG A 55 -10.75 8.30 7.73
CA ARG A 55 -11.92 8.34 8.63
C ARG A 55 -13.24 8.40 7.88
N ARG A 56 -13.21 8.86 6.63
CA ARG A 56 -14.40 9.03 5.78
C ARG A 56 -14.69 7.73 5.04
N LYS A 57 -15.95 7.29 5.08
CA LYS A 57 -16.41 6.12 4.30
C LYS A 57 -16.18 6.29 2.78
N SER A 58 -16.26 7.51 2.26
CA SER A 58 -15.98 7.79 0.83
C SER A 58 -14.52 7.55 0.43
N ASP A 59 -13.62 7.51 1.41
CA ASP A 59 -12.19 7.31 1.21
C ASP A 59 -11.72 5.94 1.71
N SER A 60 -12.63 5.05 2.12
CA SER A 60 -12.27 3.68 2.45
C SER A 60 -11.65 2.97 1.25
N LEU A 61 -10.91 1.88 1.52
CA LEU A 61 -10.41 0.98 0.47
C LEU A 61 -11.51 0.72 -0.58
N CYS A 62 -11.22 1.10 -1.82
CA CYS A 62 -12.06 0.80 -2.97
C CYS A 62 -11.34 -0.26 -3.78
N CYS A 63 -11.97 -1.41 -3.99
CA CYS A 63 -11.44 -2.46 -4.85
C CYS A 63 -12.50 -3.00 -5.79
N LYS A 64 -12.05 -3.53 -6.93
CA LYS A 64 -12.85 -4.29 -7.86
C LYS A 64 -12.10 -5.58 -8.15
N MET A 65 -12.76 -6.71 -7.87
CA MET A 65 -12.29 -8.04 -8.21
C MET A 65 -12.77 -8.41 -9.61
N LYS A 66 -12.01 -9.23 -10.33
CA LYS A 66 -12.45 -9.84 -11.58
C LYS A 66 -13.53 -10.90 -11.28
N PRO A 67 -14.50 -11.14 -12.20
CA PRO A 67 -15.52 -12.18 -12.04
C PRO A 67 -14.94 -13.59 -11.80
N GLU A 68 -13.85 -13.92 -12.49
CA GLU A 68 -13.12 -15.19 -12.40
C GLU A 68 -12.22 -15.33 -11.17
N GLY A 69 -12.13 -14.27 -10.35
CA GLY A 69 -11.20 -14.17 -9.22
C GLY A 69 -9.94 -13.38 -9.57
N GLY A 70 -9.26 -12.89 -8.53
CA GLY A 70 -8.14 -11.96 -8.69
C GLY A 70 -8.56 -10.49 -8.74
N LEU A 71 -7.58 -9.60 -8.59
CA LEU A 71 -7.80 -8.16 -8.55
C LEU A 71 -7.91 -7.57 -9.96
N GLU A 72 -8.89 -6.70 -10.19
CA GLU A 72 -8.90 -5.83 -11.38
C GLU A 72 -8.22 -4.50 -11.06
N LYS A 73 -8.62 -3.86 -9.95
CA LYS A 73 -8.03 -2.62 -9.46
C LYS A 73 -8.34 -2.38 -7.98
N ALA A 74 -7.49 -1.64 -7.30
CA ALA A 74 -7.75 -1.15 -5.95
C ALA A 74 -7.06 0.17 -5.67
N TYR A 75 -7.65 0.97 -4.78
CA TYR A 75 -7.13 2.26 -4.35
C TYR A 75 -7.18 2.32 -2.82
N ILE A 76 -5.99 2.34 -2.20
CA ILE A 76 -5.84 2.54 -0.76
C ILE A 76 -5.47 4.00 -0.54
N LYS A 77 -6.29 4.69 0.26
CA LYS A 77 -6.07 6.09 0.64
C LYS A 77 -5.60 6.20 2.08
N ILE A 78 -5.10 7.38 2.43
CA ILE A 78 -4.65 7.75 3.75
C ILE A 78 -5.11 9.19 4.06
N ASP A 79 -5.25 9.51 5.33
CA ASP A 79 -5.42 10.87 5.84
C ASP A 79 -4.10 11.32 6.50
N CYS A 80 -3.89 12.64 6.58
CA CYS A 80 -2.90 13.23 7.46
C CYS A 80 -3.63 14.06 8.50
N LEU A 81 -3.40 13.75 9.78
CA LEU A 81 -4.05 14.41 10.89
C LEU A 81 -3.91 15.94 10.76
N ASP A 82 -5.05 16.62 10.80
CA ASP A 82 -5.20 18.08 10.74
C ASP A 82 -4.67 18.80 9.48
N GLN A 83 -4.34 18.06 8.40
CA GLN A 83 -3.82 18.67 7.18
C GLN A 83 -4.69 18.38 5.95
N TRP A 84 -4.97 17.10 5.67
CA TRP A 84 -5.70 16.69 4.47
C TRP A 84 -6.26 15.28 4.64
N ASN A 85 -7.24 14.92 3.81
CA ASN A 85 -7.88 13.60 3.84
C ASN A 85 -7.88 12.97 2.44
N GLY A 86 -7.88 11.65 2.39
CA GLY A 86 -8.19 10.87 1.20
C GLY A 86 -7.14 10.89 0.08
N ARG A 87 -5.86 11.10 0.41
CA ARG A 87 -4.79 10.99 -0.61
C ARG A 87 -4.45 9.53 -0.87
N GLU A 88 -4.18 9.20 -2.12
CA GLU A 88 -3.80 7.84 -2.51
C GLU A 88 -2.43 7.47 -1.91
N ALA A 89 -2.39 6.36 -1.17
CA ALA A 89 -1.16 5.79 -0.63
C ALA A 89 -0.59 4.73 -1.57
N ILE A 90 -1.42 3.76 -1.98
CA ILE A 90 -1.06 2.71 -2.94
C ILE A 90 -2.26 2.48 -3.86
N SER A 91 -1.99 2.40 -5.17
CA SER A 91 -2.97 2.00 -6.17
C SER A 91 -2.52 0.78 -6.95
N PHE A 92 -3.49 -0.07 -7.25
CA PHE A 92 -3.41 -1.13 -8.23
C PHE A 92 -4.30 -0.71 -9.39
N ASN A 93 -3.71 -0.19 -10.46
CA ASN A 93 -4.46 0.32 -11.62
C ASN A 93 -4.84 -0.81 -12.57
N SER A 94 -5.94 -0.62 -13.32
CA SER A 94 -6.49 -1.65 -14.21
C SER A 94 -5.61 -2.00 -15.41
N ASP A 95 -4.61 -1.17 -15.70
CA ASP A 95 -3.55 -1.43 -16.68
C ASP A 95 -2.39 -2.27 -16.12
N GLY A 96 -2.47 -2.70 -14.86
CA GLY A 96 -1.44 -3.44 -14.15
C GLY A 96 -0.39 -2.57 -13.47
N PHE A 97 -0.47 -1.24 -13.57
CA PHE A 97 0.50 -0.35 -12.92
C PHE A 97 0.23 -0.23 -11.42
N ILE A 98 1.26 -0.43 -10.59
CA ILE A 98 1.20 -0.19 -9.15
C ILE A 98 1.77 1.20 -8.82
N GLY A 99 0.88 2.08 -8.36
CA GLY A 99 1.19 3.44 -7.93
C GLY A 99 1.51 3.52 -6.44
N PHE A 100 2.43 4.42 -6.08
CA PHE A 100 2.84 4.67 -4.70
C PHE A 100 2.86 6.17 -4.45
N CYS A 101 1.95 6.64 -3.60
CA CYS A 101 1.90 7.97 -2.98
C CYS A 101 2.51 9.09 -3.84
N GLY A 102 2.00 9.32 -5.05
CA GLY A 102 2.61 10.26 -6.03
C GLY A 102 2.66 11.72 -5.59
N TRP A 103 2.07 12.06 -4.44
CA TRP A 103 2.14 13.36 -3.80
C TRP A 103 3.30 13.51 -2.82
N ALA A 104 3.94 12.41 -2.42
CA ALA A 104 4.94 12.37 -1.35
C ALA A 104 6.36 12.51 -1.91
N ASP A 105 7.22 13.17 -1.14
CA ASP A 105 8.67 13.18 -1.38
C ASP A 105 9.33 11.84 -0.97
N THR A 106 10.65 11.78 -1.12
CA THR A 106 11.46 10.61 -0.78
C THR A 106 11.29 10.14 0.67
N GLN A 107 11.13 11.04 1.63
CA GLN A 107 11.00 10.70 3.05
C GLN A 107 9.56 10.26 3.37
N ASN A 108 8.58 11.03 2.92
CA ASN A 108 7.15 10.79 3.17
C ASN A 108 6.63 9.53 2.45
N SER A 109 7.30 9.08 1.39
CA SER A 109 6.96 7.83 0.69
C SER A 109 7.45 6.57 1.42
N GLN A 110 8.47 6.67 2.28
CA GLN A 110 9.09 5.50 2.91
C GLN A 110 8.14 4.59 3.71
N PRO A 111 7.17 5.08 4.52
CA PRO A 111 6.27 4.17 5.24
C PRO A 111 5.42 3.33 4.28
N PHE A 112 4.97 3.88 3.15
CA PHE A 112 4.15 3.15 2.17
C PHE A 112 4.96 2.11 1.41
N LEU A 113 6.20 2.45 1.01
CA LEU A 113 7.11 1.53 0.33
C LEU A 113 7.55 0.38 1.26
N ASN A 114 7.85 0.69 2.53
CA ASN A 114 8.15 -0.32 3.52
C ASN A 114 6.95 -1.22 3.81
N ALA A 115 5.74 -0.65 3.92
CA ALA A 115 4.53 -1.42 4.13
C ALA A 115 4.28 -2.41 2.99
N PHE A 116 4.44 -1.96 1.74
CA PHE A 116 4.29 -2.83 0.57
C PHE A 116 5.35 -3.93 0.54
N ARG A 117 6.63 -3.60 0.75
CA ARG A 117 7.71 -4.60 0.85
C ARG A 117 7.40 -5.66 1.91
N ARG A 118 7.03 -5.23 3.12
CA ARG A 118 6.71 -6.13 4.24
C ARG A 118 5.47 -6.97 3.95
N TRP A 119 4.42 -6.37 3.39
CA TRP A 119 3.24 -7.11 2.97
C TRP A 119 3.59 -8.22 1.97
N LEU A 120 4.47 -7.96 1.00
CA LEU A 120 4.95 -9.01 0.09
C LEU A 120 5.77 -10.08 0.82
N THR A 121 6.80 -9.67 1.55
CA THR A 121 7.80 -10.61 2.07
C THR A 121 7.39 -11.36 3.33
N GLU A 122 6.49 -10.76 4.13
CA GLU A 122 6.03 -11.32 5.40
C GLU A 122 4.65 -11.96 5.27
N TYR A 123 3.70 -11.35 4.53
CA TYR A 123 2.33 -11.84 4.45
C TYR A 123 2.04 -12.66 3.18
N MET A 124 2.27 -12.08 1.99
CA MET A 124 1.91 -12.74 0.73
C MET A 124 2.72 -14.01 0.48
N LEU A 125 4.03 -13.99 0.80
CA LEU A 125 4.88 -15.17 0.68
C LEU A 125 4.50 -16.27 1.67
N GLU A 126 4.12 -15.94 2.91
CA GLU A 126 3.68 -16.93 3.89
C GLU A 126 2.37 -17.58 3.46
N ARG A 127 1.41 -16.78 2.99
CA ARG A 127 0.10 -17.25 2.47
C ARG A 127 0.24 -18.18 1.26
N SER A 128 1.31 -18.03 0.48
CA SER A 128 1.53 -18.79 -0.77
C SER A 128 2.26 -20.12 -0.56
N ARG A 129 2.62 -20.46 0.69
CA ARG A 129 3.18 -21.75 1.09
C ARG A 129 2.07 -22.69 1.55
#